data_AF-A9UF29-F1
#
_entry.id   AF-A9UF29-F1
#
_cell.length_a   1.000
_cell.length_b   1.000
_cell.length_c   1.000
_cell.angle_alpha   90.00
_cell.angle_beta   90.00
_cell.angle_gamma   90.00
#
_symmetry.space_group_name_H-M   'P 1'
#
loop_
_entity.id
_entity.type
_entity.pdbx_description
1 polymer ?
#
loop_
_entity_poly.entity_id
_entity_poly.type
_entity_poly.pdbx_seq_one_letter_code
_entity_poly.pdbx_strand_id
1 'polypeptide(L)' 'LYPVGLFLERVASSDLVLQRTTTSQLGTLVRVFLYSLGRNPALFPRPERYNPQRWL' A
#
# COMPACT_ATOMS: atom_id res chain seq x y z
N LEU A 1 9.18 -10.27 0.81
CA LEU A 1 9.82 -9.00 0.38
C LEU A 1 9.29 -8.53 -0.97
N TYR A 2 9.20 -9.42 -1.96
CA TYR A 2 8.74 -9.09 -3.31
C TYR A 2 7.31 -9.64 -3.46
N PRO A 3 6.29 -8.77 -3.48
CA PRO A 3 4.93 -9.24 -3.71
C PRO A 3 4.81 -9.81 -5.13
N VAL A 4 3.91 -10.78 -5.32
CA VAL A 4 3.65 -11.39 -6.65
C VAL A 4 3.16 -10.36 -7.66
N GLY A 5 2.36 -9.39 -7.22
CA GLY A 5 1.95 -8.22 -8.00
C GLY A 5 2.58 -6.93 -7.47
N LEU A 6 3.05 -6.06 -8.37
CA LEU A 6 3.65 -4.77 -8.00
C LEU A 6 2.63 -3.79 -7.44
N PHE A 7 1.42 -3.81 -8.00
CA PHE A 7 0.31 -2.96 -7.58
C PHE A 7 -1.04 -3.66 -7.79
N LEU A 8 -2.05 -3.16 -7.10
CA LEU A 8 -3.46 -3.50 -7.31
C LEU A 8 -4.22 -2.26 -7.74
N GLU A 9 -5.21 -2.44 -8.60
CA GLU A 9 -6.08 -1.36 -9.05
C GLU A 9 -7.51 -1.59 -8.55
N ARG A 10 -8.15 -0.50 -8.13
CA ARG A 10 -9.54 -0.46 -7.69
C ARG A 10 -10.20 0.80 -8.24
N VAL A 11 -11.47 0.70 -8.57
CA VAL A 11 -12.29 1.87 -8.88
C VAL A 11 -13.00 2.29 -7.60
N ALA A 12 -12.87 3.55 -7.21
CA ALA A 12 -13.56 4.08 -6.03
C ALA A 12 -15.07 4.05 -6.26
N SER A 13 -15.81 3.35 -5.42
CA SER A 13 -17.27 3.22 -5.50
C SER A 13 -18.03 4.36 -4.83
N SER A 14 -17.31 5.31 -4.24
CA SER A 14 -17.80 6.53 -3.60
C SER A 14 -16.63 7.50 -3.42
N ASP A 15 -16.89 8.72 -2.98
CA ASP A 15 -15.84 9.67 -2.64
C ASP A 15 -15.05 9.16 -1.42
N LEU A 16 -13.72 9.16 -1.54
CA LEU A 16 -12.81 8.67 -0.50
C LEU A 16 -11.84 9.78 -0.11
N VAL A 17 -11.62 9.98 1.19
CA VAL A 17 -10.55 10.86 1.67
C VAL A 17 -9.29 10.02 1.90
N LEU A 18 -8.31 10.14 1.00
CA LEU A 18 -6.98 9.57 1.13
C LEU A 18 -6.04 10.58 1.81
N GLN A 19 -5.42 10.15 2.91
CA GLN A 19 -4.40 10.88 3.70
C GLN A 19 -4.52 12.42 3.71
N ARG A 20 -5.29 12.99 4.66
CA ARG A 20 -5.42 14.44 5.02
C ARG A 20 -5.53 15.51 3.90
N THR A 21 -5.34 15.20 2.62
CA THR A 21 -5.20 16.18 1.53
C THR A 21 -5.75 15.72 0.18
N THR A 22 -6.06 14.43 -0.02
CA THR A 22 -6.48 13.94 -1.34
C THR A 22 -7.85 13.28 -1.29
N THR A 23 -8.88 14.00 -1.72
CA THR A 23 -10.20 13.40 -1.95
C THR A 23 -10.22 12.76 -3.33
N SER A 24 -10.40 11.45 -3.39
CA SER A 24 -10.74 10.74 -4.62
C SER A 24 -12.25 10.83 -4.85
N GLN A 25 -12.66 11.06 -6.09
CA GLN A 25 -14.07 11.11 -6.47
C GLN A 25 -14.58 9.71 -6.84
N LEU A 26 -15.90 9.49 -6.81
CA LEU A 26 -16.55 8.32 -7.39
C LEU A 26 -16.00 8.04 -8.80
N GLY A 27 -15.63 6.79 -9.08
CA GLY A 27 -15.06 6.38 -10.37
C GLY A 27 -13.55 6.61 -10.52
N THR A 28 -12.87 7.18 -9.53
CA THR A 28 -11.40 7.36 -9.56
C THR A 28 -10.70 6.00 -9.54
N LEU A 29 -9.73 5.78 -10.44
CA LEU A 29 -8.84 4.63 -10.40
C LEU A 29 -7.79 4.81 -9.29
N VAL A 30 -7.89 4.02 -8.24
CA VAL A 30 -6.96 3.97 -7.12
C VAL A 30 -5.96 2.84 -7.34
N ARG A 31 -4.67 3.18 -7.33
CA ARG A 31 -3.58 2.21 -7.41
C ARG A 31 -2.90 2.02 -6.06
N VAL A 32 -2.90 0.80 -5.56
CA VAL A 32 -2.26 0.41 -4.31
C VAL A 32 -0.90 -0.21 -4.63
N PHE A 33 0.19 0.46 -4.27
CA PHE A 33 1.56 -0.01 -4.51
C PHE A 33 2.02 -0.99 -3.43
N LEU A 34 1.75 -2.28 -3.64
CA LEU A 34 2.06 -3.36 -2.71
C LEU A 34 3.55 -3.42 -2.32
N TYR A 35 4.43 -3.17 -3.28
CA TYR A 35 5.88 -3.18 -3.06
C TYR A 35 6.30 -2.15 -2.00
N SER A 36 5.71 -0.96 -2.04
CA SER A 36 5.97 0.15 -1.13
C SER A 36 5.36 -0.06 0.24
N LEU A 37 4.16 -0.66 0.31
CA LEU A 37 3.47 -0.92 1.58
C LEU A 37 4.29 -1.81 2.51
N GLY A 38 4.90 -2.88 1.99
CA GLY A 38 5.77 -3.76 2.77
C GLY A 38 7.14 -3.15 3.12
N ARG A 39 7.40 -1.91 2.69
CA ARG A 39 8.71 -1.25 2.83
C ARG A 39 8.74 0.00 3.67
N ASN A 40 7.64 0.34 4.35
CA ASN A 40 7.61 1.48 5.24
C ASN A 40 8.50 1.22 6.48
N PRO A 41 9.63 1.93 6.67
CA PRO A 41 10.53 1.71 7.81
C PRO A 41 9.92 2.11 9.15
N ALA A 42 8.88 2.96 9.16
CA ALA A 42 8.15 3.32 10.37
C ALA A 42 7.28 2.16 10.91
N LEU A 43 6.90 1.21 10.04
CA LEU A 43 6.08 0.05 10.41
C LEU A 43 6.91 -1.24 10.45
N PHE A 44 7.92 -1.34 9.59
CA PHE A 44 8.74 -2.53 9.42
C PHE A 44 10.21 -2.17 9.60
N PRO A 45 10.84 -2.49 10.75
CA PRO A 45 12.27 -2.32 10.90
C PRO A 45 13.03 -3.14 9.86
N ARG A 46 14.05 -2.50 9.23
CA ARG A 46 14.87 -3.08 8.15
C ARG A 46 14.01 -3.78 7.08
N PRO A 47 13.10 -3.03 6.43
CA PRO A 47 12.10 -3.61 5.53
C PRO A 47 12.71 -4.30 4.30
N GLU A 48 13.93 -3.93 3.91
CA GLU A 48 14.69 -4.52 2.83
C GLU A 48 15.23 -5.93 3.14
N ARG A 49 15.25 -6.34 4.42
CA ARG A 49 15.81 -7.62 4.85
C ARG A 49 14.72 -8.67 5.03
N TYR A 50 15.02 -9.89 4.58
CA TYR A 50 14.19 -11.04 4.90
C TYR A 50 14.41 -11.40 6.37
N ASN A 51 13.34 -11.37 7.15
CA ASN A 51 13.33 -11.80 8.54
C ASN A 51 12.18 -12.80 8.71
N PRO A 52 12.46 -14.11 8.87
CA PRO A 52 11.42 -15.13 9.01
C PRO A 52 10.62 -14.99 10.30
N GLN A 53 11.18 -14.35 11.34
CA GLN A 53 10.54 -14.14 12.64
C GLN A 53 9.74 -12.83 12.72
N ARG A 54 9.59 -12.09 11.61
CA ARG A 54 8.97 -10.75 11.59
C ARG A 54 7.55 -10.72 12.20
N TRP A 55 6.83 -11.84 12.13
CA TRP A 55 5.42 -11.95 12.49
C TRP A 55 5.15 -12.93 13.64
N LEU A 56 6.21 -13.41 14.29
CA LEU A 56 6.11 -14.17 15.54
C LEU A 56 6.00 -13.20 16.71
#